data_AF-A0A6I1JH92-F1
#
_entry.id   AF-A0A6I1JH92-F1
#
_cell.length_a   1.000
_cell.length_b   1.000
_cell.length_c   1.000
_cell.angle_alpha   90.00
_cell.angle_beta   90.00
_cell.angle_gamma   90.00
#
_symmetry.space_group_name_H-M   'P 1'
#
loop_
_entity.id
_entity.type
_entity.pdbx_description
1 polymer ?
#
loop_
_entity_poly.entity_id
_entity_poly.type
_entity_poly.pdbx_seq_one_letter_code
_entity_poly.pdbx_strand_id
1 'polypeptide(L)'
;MSRPPFSAASLASFDLDPAPIRPEWVLEGRPVARCRHWSDSSDGTTSAMVWDCTAGKFRWFFGGDEIVHIIEGEVVVSGEGVPERTLRPGDAALFRAGTWATWHVPHYVRKHAICRDSLPAFVTLPLRTVRKAGRAVERVVGRRSRPERSELLHQRVGARHIGLAGSVLDVQRRHHAVLDDHGVALGAHTHAEG
;
A
#
# COMPACT_ATOMS: atom_id res chain seq x y z
N MET A 1 8.41 23.39 0.70
CA MET A 1 7.20 23.64 1.52
C MET A 1 7.02 22.45 2.46
N SER A 2 6.65 22.67 3.73
CA SER A 2 6.45 21.56 4.70
C SER A 2 5.18 20.78 4.37
N ARG A 3 5.20 19.44 4.47
CA ARG A 3 4.03 18.57 4.24
C ARG A 3 3.04 18.75 5.41
N PRO A 4 1.72 18.87 5.16
CA PRO A 4 0.74 18.97 6.24
C PRO A 4 0.75 17.71 7.13
N PRO A 5 0.37 17.82 8.41
CA PRO A 5 0.38 16.69 9.36
C PRO A 5 -0.64 15.60 9.00
N PHE A 6 -1.70 15.92 8.27
CA PHE A 6 -2.66 14.95 7.74
C PHE A 6 -3.26 15.43 6.40
N SER A 7 -3.79 14.46 5.65
CA SER A 7 -4.63 14.69 4.47
C SER A 7 -5.82 13.73 4.56
N ALA A 8 -7.00 14.17 4.12
CA ALA A 8 -8.22 13.37 4.15
C ALA A 8 -8.95 13.49 2.81
N ALA A 9 -9.57 12.39 2.38
CA ALA A 9 -10.34 12.33 1.15
C ALA A 9 -11.51 11.35 1.28
N SER A 10 -12.57 11.59 0.52
CA SER A 10 -13.65 10.63 0.33
C SER A 10 -13.36 9.77 -0.90
N LEU A 11 -12.92 8.54 -0.65
CA LEU A 11 -12.50 7.62 -1.72
C LEU A 11 -13.66 7.19 -2.63
N ALA A 12 -14.89 7.22 -2.12
CA ALA A 12 -16.09 6.92 -2.89
C ALA A 12 -16.40 8.00 -3.93
N SER A 13 -15.98 9.24 -3.71
CA SER A 13 -16.30 10.38 -4.59
C SER A 13 -15.17 10.80 -5.52
N PHE A 14 -14.08 10.03 -5.59
CA PHE A 14 -13.05 10.31 -6.59
C PHE A 14 -13.54 10.00 -8.00
N ASP A 15 -13.40 10.99 -8.88
CA ASP A 15 -13.25 10.76 -10.31
C ASP A 15 -11.99 9.91 -10.52
N LEU A 16 -12.04 8.96 -11.43
CA LEU A 16 -10.92 8.06 -11.70
C LEU A 16 -10.51 8.19 -13.16
N ASP A 17 -9.22 8.08 -13.40
CA ASP A 17 -8.62 8.19 -14.72
C ASP A 17 -8.57 6.79 -15.38
N PRO A 18 -8.70 6.69 -16.72
CA PRO A 18 -8.62 5.40 -17.40
C PRO A 18 -7.35 4.63 -17.05
N ALA A 19 -7.52 3.38 -16.67
CA ALA A 19 -6.46 2.50 -16.19
C ALA A 19 -6.61 1.10 -16.81
N PRO A 20 -6.47 0.97 -18.15
CA PRO A 20 -6.85 -0.24 -18.87
C PRO A 20 -6.03 -1.45 -18.43
N ILE A 21 -6.73 -2.56 -18.23
CA ILE A 21 -6.13 -3.87 -17.98
C ILE A 21 -5.45 -4.35 -19.27
N ARG A 22 -4.25 -4.92 -19.13
CA ARG A 22 -3.54 -5.56 -20.24
C ARG A 22 -4.46 -6.56 -20.97
N PRO A 23 -4.66 -6.44 -22.30
CA PRO A 23 -5.58 -7.31 -23.03
C PRO A 23 -5.30 -8.81 -22.85
N GLU A 24 -4.02 -9.19 -22.78
CA GLU A 24 -3.57 -10.57 -22.57
C GLU A 24 -3.87 -11.12 -21.16
N TRP A 25 -4.28 -10.26 -20.22
CA TRP A 25 -4.72 -10.66 -18.89
C TRP A 25 -6.23 -10.87 -18.81
N VAL A 26 -6.99 -10.37 -19.77
CA VAL A 26 -8.45 -10.51 -19.82
C VAL A 26 -8.81 -11.92 -20.26
N LEU A 27 -9.64 -12.60 -19.45
CA LEU A 27 -10.14 -13.94 -19.71
C LEU A 27 -11.55 -13.91 -20.32
N GLU A 28 -12.42 -13.03 -19.80
CA GLU A 28 -13.83 -12.93 -20.22
C GLU A 28 -14.31 -11.47 -20.13
N GLY A 29 -15.20 -11.08 -21.05
CA GLY A 29 -15.83 -9.75 -21.06
C GLY A 29 -14.96 -8.63 -21.61
N ARG A 30 -15.33 -7.38 -21.29
CA ARG A 30 -14.62 -6.15 -21.68
C ARG A 30 -14.49 -5.22 -20.46
N PRO A 31 -13.70 -5.61 -19.45
CA PRO A 31 -13.56 -4.83 -18.23
C PRO A 31 -12.96 -3.46 -18.55
N VAL A 32 -13.61 -2.40 -18.07
CA VAL A 32 -13.09 -1.03 -18.08
C VAL A 32 -12.64 -0.71 -16.68
N ALA A 33 -11.33 -0.58 -16.49
CA ALA A 33 -10.72 -0.26 -15.22
C ALA A 33 -10.28 1.21 -15.17
N ARG A 34 -10.41 1.82 -13.99
CA ARG A 34 -9.97 3.20 -13.71
C ARG A 34 -9.23 3.26 -12.39
N CYS A 35 -8.34 4.24 -12.24
CA CYS A 35 -7.53 4.39 -11.05
C CYS A 35 -7.28 5.86 -10.73
N ARG A 36 -7.09 6.17 -9.45
CA ARG A 36 -6.54 7.44 -8.97
C ARG A 36 -5.63 7.19 -7.78
N HIS A 37 -4.38 7.62 -7.91
CA HIS A 37 -3.45 7.74 -6.78
C HIS A 37 -3.86 8.92 -5.89
N TRP A 38 -3.74 8.77 -4.57
CA TRP A 38 -4.11 9.86 -3.64
C TRP A 38 -3.14 10.12 -2.50
N SER A 39 -2.23 9.19 -2.18
CA SER A 39 -1.26 9.40 -1.11
C SER A 39 -0.04 8.50 -1.25
N ASP A 40 1.10 8.98 -0.73
CA ASP A 40 2.33 8.22 -0.52
C ASP A 40 2.78 8.27 0.94
N SER A 41 3.40 7.19 1.40
CA SER A 41 4.13 7.18 2.66
C SER A 41 5.30 8.18 2.61
N SER A 42 5.73 8.65 3.79
CA SER A 42 6.86 9.58 3.88
C SER A 42 8.19 9.01 3.38
N ASP A 43 8.31 7.67 3.36
CA ASP A 43 9.49 6.95 2.86
C ASP A 43 9.38 6.53 1.39
N GLY A 44 8.25 6.85 0.72
CA GLY A 44 8.02 6.53 -0.68
C GLY A 44 7.86 5.05 -1.00
N THR A 45 7.77 4.16 0.00
CA THR A 45 7.68 2.71 -0.22
C THR A 45 6.25 2.18 -0.29
N THR A 46 5.26 3.03 -0.01
CA THR A 46 3.85 2.65 0.02
C THR A 46 3.02 3.75 -0.65
N SER A 47 2.20 3.36 -1.60
CA SER A 47 1.24 4.23 -2.27
C SER A 47 -0.18 3.76 -1.96
N ALA A 48 -1.11 4.72 -1.94
CA ALA A 48 -2.53 4.47 -1.74
C ALA A 48 -3.31 4.99 -2.95
N MET A 49 -4.22 4.16 -3.44
CA MET A 49 -4.96 4.41 -4.66
C MET A 49 -6.42 3.93 -4.54
N VAL A 50 -7.30 4.56 -5.30
CA VAL A 50 -8.67 4.08 -5.51
C VAL A 50 -8.74 3.51 -6.90
N TRP A 51 -9.29 2.32 -7.01
CA TRP A 51 -9.43 1.61 -8.28
C TRP A 51 -10.86 1.10 -8.42
N ASP A 52 -11.39 1.13 -9.64
CA ASP A 52 -12.64 0.48 -9.97
C ASP A 52 -12.59 -0.27 -11.29
N CYS A 53 -13.57 -1.15 -11.49
CA CYS A 53 -13.72 -1.90 -12.71
C CYS A 53 -15.16 -2.34 -12.95
N THR A 54 -15.57 -2.30 -14.21
CA THR A 54 -16.84 -2.87 -14.68
C THR A 54 -16.75 -4.39 -14.82
N ALA A 55 -17.87 -5.02 -15.19
CA ALA A 55 -17.96 -6.45 -15.37
C ALA A 55 -16.88 -7.05 -16.29
N GLY A 56 -16.33 -8.19 -15.87
CA GLY A 56 -15.32 -8.93 -16.61
C GLY A 56 -14.51 -9.87 -15.72
N LYS A 57 -13.66 -10.67 -16.35
CA LYS A 57 -12.77 -11.62 -15.65
C LYS A 57 -11.37 -11.52 -16.21
N PHE A 58 -10.37 -11.46 -15.33
CA PHE A 58 -8.98 -11.26 -15.72
C PHE A 58 -8.01 -11.85 -14.69
N ARG A 59 -6.78 -12.13 -15.13
CA ARG A 59 -5.68 -12.55 -14.25
C ARG A 59 -4.82 -11.35 -13.92
N TRP A 60 -4.65 -11.07 -12.64
CA TRP A 60 -3.86 -9.95 -12.15
C TRP A 60 -2.57 -10.43 -11.53
N PHE A 61 -1.45 -9.80 -11.93
CA PHE A 61 -0.15 -10.01 -11.30
C PHE A 61 0.13 -8.90 -10.29
N PHE A 62 0.69 -9.27 -9.14
CA PHE A 62 1.03 -8.34 -8.08
C PHE A 62 2.55 -8.17 -7.99
N GLY A 63 3.10 -7.07 -8.53
CA GLY A 63 4.54 -6.75 -8.41
C GLY A 63 4.97 -6.39 -6.98
N GLY A 64 4.05 -5.84 -6.19
CA GLY A 64 4.21 -5.53 -4.76
C GLY A 64 3.17 -6.21 -3.89
N ASP A 65 3.28 -6.04 -2.56
CA ASP A 65 2.19 -6.43 -1.67
C ASP A 65 1.05 -5.42 -1.84
N GLU A 66 -0.17 -5.90 -2.08
CA GLU A 66 -1.36 -5.05 -2.24
C GLU A 66 -2.42 -5.45 -1.21
N ILE A 67 -2.77 -4.53 -0.32
CA ILE A 67 -3.91 -4.66 0.58
C ILE A 67 -5.08 -3.93 -0.05
N VAL A 68 -6.20 -4.63 -0.24
CA VAL A 68 -7.42 -4.05 -0.77
C VAL A 68 -8.50 -3.98 0.31
N HIS A 69 -9.33 -2.95 0.24
CA HIS A 69 -10.59 -2.84 0.98
C HIS A 69 -11.70 -2.49 -0.01
N ILE A 70 -12.72 -3.33 -0.12
CA ILE A 70 -13.84 -3.07 -1.04
C ILE A 70 -14.71 -1.98 -0.41
N ILE A 71 -15.01 -0.96 -1.21
CA ILE A 71 -15.87 0.17 -0.81
C ILE A 71 -17.21 0.19 -1.53
N GLU A 72 -17.31 -0.44 -2.71
CA GLU A 72 -18.56 -0.55 -3.47
C GLU A 72 -18.53 -1.81 -4.35
N GLY A 73 -19.70 -2.37 -4.63
CA GLY A 73 -19.87 -3.50 -5.54
C GLY A 73 -19.32 -4.82 -4.99
N GLU A 74 -18.92 -5.73 -5.86
CA GLU A 74 -18.38 -7.02 -5.46
C GLU A 74 -17.40 -7.61 -6.46
N VAL A 75 -16.49 -8.42 -5.97
CA VAL A 75 -15.55 -9.20 -6.79
C VAL A 75 -15.37 -10.59 -6.21
N VAL A 76 -15.25 -11.56 -7.10
CA VAL A 76 -14.90 -12.93 -6.78
C VAL A 76 -13.43 -13.13 -7.10
N VAL A 77 -12.64 -13.51 -6.11
CA VAL A 77 -11.19 -13.67 -6.23
C VAL A 77 -10.77 -15.11 -5.96
N SER A 78 -9.83 -15.61 -6.74
CA SER A 78 -9.19 -16.91 -6.53
C SER A 78 -7.69 -16.84 -6.82
N GLY A 79 -6.91 -17.69 -6.17
CA GLY A 79 -5.46 -17.76 -6.32
C GLY A 79 -4.98 -19.20 -6.25
N GLU A 80 -3.70 -19.42 -6.55
CA GLU A 80 -3.11 -20.76 -6.49
C GLU A 80 -3.20 -21.33 -5.07
N GLY A 81 -3.83 -22.50 -4.93
CA GLY A 81 -4.03 -23.17 -3.64
C GLY A 81 -5.00 -22.47 -2.68
N VAL A 82 -5.68 -21.40 -3.12
CA VAL A 82 -6.64 -20.65 -2.29
C VAL A 82 -8.04 -20.80 -2.88
N PRO A 83 -9.03 -21.28 -2.09
CA PRO A 83 -10.41 -21.35 -2.53
C PRO A 83 -10.95 -19.97 -2.93
N GLU A 84 -11.88 -19.97 -3.88
CA GLU A 84 -12.56 -18.77 -4.32
C GLU A 84 -13.28 -18.06 -3.17
N ARG A 85 -13.21 -16.72 -3.15
CA ARG A 85 -13.84 -15.87 -2.14
C ARG A 85 -14.53 -14.70 -2.82
N THR A 86 -15.76 -14.41 -2.42
CA THR A 86 -16.42 -13.14 -2.77
C THR A 86 -16.07 -12.08 -1.74
N LEU A 87 -15.65 -10.90 -2.23
CA LEU A 87 -15.38 -9.71 -1.44
C LEU A 87 -16.45 -8.64 -1.76
N ARG A 88 -17.00 -8.02 -0.71
CA ARG A 88 -18.08 -7.02 -0.73
C ARG A 88 -17.70 -5.81 0.14
N PRO A 89 -18.48 -4.71 0.12
CA PRO A 89 -18.11 -3.50 0.85
C PRO A 89 -17.89 -3.80 2.34
N GLY A 90 -16.73 -3.39 2.85
CA GLY A 90 -16.26 -3.70 4.20
C GLY A 90 -15.24 -4.85 4.27
N ASP A 91 -15.17 -5.72 3.25
CA ASP A 91 -14.18 -6.80 3.19
C ASP A 91 -12.80 -6.27 2.80
N ALA A 92 -11.77 -6.96 3.28
CA ALA A 92 -10.38 -6.69 2.91
C ALA A 92 -9.65 -7.98 2.51
N ALA A 93 -8.68 -7.85 1.61
CA ALA A 93 -7.81 -8.95 1.19
C ALA A 93 -6.37 -8.47 1.00
N LEU A 94 -5.43 -9.39 1.08
CA LEU A 94 -4.01 -9.15 0.87
C LEU A 94 -3.51 -10.05 -0.26
N PHE A 95 -2.93 -9.44 -1.26
CA PHE A 95 -2.26 -10.10 -2.37
C PHE A 95 -0.76 -9.89 -2.24
N ARG A 96 0.01 -10.97 -2.42
CA ARG A 96 1.44 -10.97 -2.16
C ARG A 96 2.23 -10.61 -3.41
N ALA A 97 3.32 -9.89 -3.21
CA ALA A 97 4.28 -9.63 -4.28
C ALA A 97 4.72 -10.93 -4.96
N GLY A 98 4.83 -10.91 -6.29
CA GLY A 98 5.21 -12.04 -7.13
C GLY A 98 4.12 -13.09 -7.35
N THR A 99 2.86 -12.83 -6.95
CA THR A 99 1.76 -13.79 -7.11
C THR A 99 0.75 -13.37 -8.16
N TRP A 100 -0.05 -14.34 -8.61
CA TRP A 100 -1.19 -14.13 -9.50
C TRP A 100 -2.50 -14.41 -8.76
N ALA A 101 -3.53 -13.62 -9.05
CA ALA A 101 -4.91 -13.93 -8.68
C ALA A 101 -5.84 -13.73 -9.89
N THR A 102 -6.89 -14.53 -9.97
CA THR A 102 -7.99 -14.30 -10.91
C THR A 102 -9.04 -13.46 -10.23
N TRP A 103 -9.47 -12.39 -10.90
CA TRP A 103 -10.53 -11.51 -10.48
C TRP A 103 -11.71 -11.70 -11.44
N HIS A 104 -12.88 -11.98 -10.91
CA HIS A 104 -14.14 -12.00 -11.63
C HIS A 104 -15.05 -10.95 -11.01
N VAL A 105 -15.32 -9.88 -11.76
CA VAL A 105 -16.21 -8.78 -11.38
C VAL A 105 -17.56 -9.06 -12.06
N PRO A 106 -18.62 -9.42 -11.32
CA PRO A 106 -19.91 -9.75 -11.94
C PRO A 106 -20.59 -8.52 -12.55
N HIS A 107 -20.50 -7.36 -11.89
CA HIS A 107 -21.17 -6.12 -12.31
C HIS A 107 -20.24 -4.91 -12.22
N TYR A 108 -19.78 -4.60 -11.01
CA TYR A 108 -18.90 -3.49 -10.71
C TYR A 108 -18.20 -3.74 -9.38
N VAL A 109 -16.99 -3.23 -9.23
CA VAL A 109 -16.29 -3.18 -7.94
C VAL A 109 -15.49 -1.89 -7.84
N ARG A 110 -15.46 -1.30 -6.65
CA ARG A 110 -14.54 -0.21 -6.28
C ARG A 110 -13.78 -0.58 -5.01
N LYS A 111 -12.48 -0.33 -4.99
CA LYS A 111 -11.59 -0.64 -3.85
C LYS A 111 -10.66 0.51 -3.50
N HIS A 112 -10.32 0.60 -2.23
CA HIS A 112 -9.10 1.27 -1.77
C HIS A 112 -7.97 0.24 -1.76
N ALA A 113 -6.86 0.55 -2.44
CA ALA A 113 -5.68 -0.28 -2.48
C ALA A 113 -4.50 0.45 -1.83
N ILE A 114 -3.79 -0.28 -0.97
CA ILE A 114 -2.52 0.14 -0.37
C ILE A 114 -1.45 -0.78 -0.95
N CYS A 115 -0.62 -0.23 -1.83
CA CYS A 115 0.43 -0.94 -2.54
C CYS A 115 1.76 -0.66 -1.86
N ARG A 116 2.50 -1.71 -1.52
CA ARG A 116 3.81 -1.60 -0.88
C ARG A 116 4.86 -2.25 -1.75
N ASP A 117 5.88 -1.49 -2.08
CA ASP A 117 7.01 -1.96 -2.84
C ASP A 117 7.84 -2.98 -2.05
N SER A 118 8.24 -4.02 -2.76
CA SER A 118 9.23 -4.96 -2.26
C SER A 118 10.60 -4.32 -2.35
N LEU A 119 11.06 -3.73 -1.23
CA LEU A 119 12.45 -3.29 -1.11
C LEU A 119 13.42 -4.42 -1.48
N PRO A 120 14.53 -4.13 -2.18
CA PRO A 120 15.51 -5.13 -2.54
C PRO A 120 15.97 -5.96 -1.34
N ALA A 121 16.24 -7.26 -1.57
CA ALA A 121 16.61 -8.20 -0.52
C ALA A 121 17.80 -7.72 0.33
N PHE A 122 18.78 -7.06 -0.30
CA PHE A 122 19.97 -6.54 0.38
C PHE A 122 19.63 -5.46 1.43
N VAL A 123 18.52 -4.73 1.25
CA VAL A 123 18.03 -3.74 2.22
C VAL A 123 17.17 -4.40 3.30
N THR A 124 16.31 -5.36 2.92
CA THR A 124 15.32 -5.93 3.85
C THR A 124 15.90 -6.93 4.85
N LEU A 125 16.92 -7.70 4.46
CA LEU A 125 17.55 -8.70 5.32
C LEU A 125 18.13 -8.12 6.63
N PRO A 126 19.00 -7.07 6.60
CA PRO A 126 19.52 -6.48 7.84
C PRO A 126 18.41 -5.86 8.69
N LEU A 127 17.43 -5.17 8.08
CA LEU A 127 16.30 -4.54 8.79
C LEU A 127 15.41 -5.55 9.52
N ARG A 128 15.13 -6.72 8.91
CA ARG A 128 14.31 -7.78 9.52
C ARG A 128 14.95 -8.32 10.80
N THR A 129 16.28 -8.51 10.79
CA THR A 129 17.03 -8.99 11.96
C THR A 129 16.97 -8.00 13.10
N VAL A 130 17.19 -6.71 12.82
CA VAL A 130 17.11 -5.63 13.82
C VAL A 130 15.70 -5.56 14.43
N ARG A 131 14.64 -5.58 13.61
CA ARG A 131 13.24 -5.56 14.08
C ARG A 131 12.89 -6.77 14.96
N LYS A 132 13.37 -7.96 14.59
CA LYS A 132 13.15 -9.18 15.39
C LYS A 132 13.84 -9.08 16.75
N ALA A 133 15.07 -8.54 16.79
CA ALA A 133 15.80 -8.30 18.03
C ALA A 133 15.09 -7.26 18.92
N GLY A 134 14.65 -6.14 18.36
CA GLY A 134 13.88 -5.11 19.08
C GLY A 134 12.61 -5.65 19.74
N ARG A 135 11.79 -6.41 18.99
CA ARG A 135 10.58 -7.06 19.55
C ARG A 135 10.89 -8.08 20.64
N ALA A 136 12.04 -8.75 20.59
CA ALA A 136 12.46 -9.67 21.65
C ALA A 136 12.86 -8.90 22.92
N VAL A 137 13.60 -7.80 22.78
CA VAL A 137 13.96 -6.90 23.89
C VAL A 137 12.71 -6.29 24.53
N GLU A 138 11.76 -5.79 23.75
CA GLU A 138 10.47 -5.26 24.25
C GLU A 138 9.68 -6.29 25.05
N ARG A 139 9.69 -7.57 24.67
CA ARG A 139 9.02 -8.64 25.45
C ARG A 139 9.72 -8.95 26.76
N VAL A 140 11.05 -8.86 26.79
CA VAL A 140 11.85 -9.09 28.01
C VAL A 140 11.73 -7.90 28.96
N VAL A 141 11.75 -6.67 28.43
CA VAL A 141 11.67 -5.42 29.20
C VAL A 141 10.24 -5.11 29.63
N GLY A 142 9.23 -5.34 28.78
CA GLY A 142 7.81 -5.14 29.09
C GLY A 142 7.24 -6.08 30.16
N ARG A 143 8.01 -7.08 30.59
CA ARG A 143 7.66 -7.94 31.74
C ARG A 143 8.06 -7.33 33.09
N ARG A 144 8.80 -6.23 33.11
CA ARG A 144 9.14 -5.48 34.34
C ARG A 144 8.59 -4.06 34.26
N SER A 145 7.36 -3.89 34.75
CA SER A 145 6.83 -2.74 35.51
C SER A 145 5.35 -2.47 35.18
N ARG A 146 4.45 -3.10 35.95
CA ARG A 146 3.18 -2.47 36.31
C ARG A 146 3.46 -1.81 37.66
N PRO A 147 3.66 -0.48 37.75
CA PRO A 147 3.73 0.15 39.05
C PRO A 147 2.33 0.08 39.68
N GLU A 148 2.27 -0.42 40.91
CA GLU A 148 1.05 -0.31 41.70
C GLU A 148 0.70 1.17 41.92
N ARG A 149 -0.60 1.45 42.00
CA ARG A 149 -1.16 2.79 42.22
C ARG A 149 -0.80 3.31 43.62
N SER A 150 0.43 3.77 43.83
CA SER A 150 0.76 4.70 44.92
C SER A 150 2.19 5.18 44.75
N GLU A 151 2.38 6.27 44.00
CA GLU A 151 3.52 7.20 44.15
C GLU A 151 3.34 8.34 43.12
N LEU A 152 2.23 9.06 43.25
CA LEU A 152 2.15 10.45 42.82
C LEU A 152 2.68 11.27 43.99
N LEU A 153 3.96 11.66 43.98
CA LEU A 153 4.47 12.93 44.51
C LEU A 153 6.01 13.03 44.41
N HIS A 154 6.43 14.13 43.77
CA HIS A 154 7.80 14.69 43.69
C HIS A 154 8.84 13.91 42.86
N GLN A 155 9.32 14.49 41.76
CA GLN A 155 10.53 15.32 41.79
C GLN A 155 10.78 16.02 40.44
N ARG A 156 11.28 17.25 40.56
CA ARG A 156 11.46 18.29 39.53
C ARG A 156 12.88 18.24 38.94
N VAL A 157 12.98 18.71 37.68
CA VAL A 157 14.11 19.41 37.03
C VAL A 157 15.37 18.61 36.63
N GLY A 158 15.62 18.60 35.30
CA GLY A 158 16.92 18.97 34.72
C GLY A 158 17.77 17.85 34.11
N ALA A 159 17.84 17.79 32.78
CA ALA A 159 19.08 17.43 32.06
C ALA A 159 19.01 17.86 30.58
N ARG A 160 20.07 18.55 30.16
CA ARG A 160 20.33 19.09 28.83
C ARG A 160 20.90 18.03 27.87
N HIS A 161 20.76 18.33 26.57
CA HIS A 161 21.64 17.99 25.43
C HIS A 161 22.13 16.55 25.25
N ILE A 162 21.69 15.91 24.16
CA ILE A 162 22.58 15.17 23.25
C ILE A 162 22.15 15.47 21.82
N GLY A 163 23.02 16.14 21.07
CA GLY A 163 22.91 16.27 19.63
C GLY A 163 23.33 14.97 18.96
N LEU A 164 22.58 14.54 17.97
CA LEU A 164 23.01 13.52 17.02
C LEU A 164 22.85 14.10 15.62
N ALA A 165 24.00 14.44 15.04
CA ALA A 165 24.15 14.74 13.63
C ALA A 165 23.76 13.50 12.82
N GLY A 166 22.62 13.56 12.15
CA GLY A 166 22.22 12.60 11.13
C GLY A 166 22.75 13.07 9.78
N SER A 167 23.71 12.33 9.24
CA SER A 167 24.15 12.44 7.84
C SER A 167 22.95 12.28 6.92
N VAL A 168 22.62 13.34 6.18
CA VAL A 168 21.66 13.31 5.09
C VAL A 168 22.34 12.62 3.92
N LEU A 169 22.01 11.35 3.68
CA LEU A 169 22.25 10.74 2.38
C LEU A 169 21.27 11.39 1.40
N ASP A 170 21.78 12.42 0.74
CA ASP A 170 21.19 13.01 -0.46
C ASP A 170 21.23 11.95 -1.58
N VAL A 171 20.18 11.13 -1.64
CA VAL A 171 19.91 10.30 -2.83
C VAL A 171 18.99 11.11 -3.73
N GLN A 172 19.57 12.17 -4.29
CA GLN A 172 18.92 12.91 -5.35
C GLN A 172 19.01 12.09 -6.64
N ARG A 173 17.82 11.78 -7.16
CA ARG A 173 17.51 11.77 -8.60
C ARG A 173 18.12 10.59 -9.37
N ARG A 174 17.32 9.53 -9.58
CA ARG A 174 17.38 8.71 -10.79
C ARG A 174 16.10 7.87 -10.96
N HIS A 175 15.37 8.19 -12.04
CA HIS A 175 14.43 7.38 -12.82
C HIS A 175 13.06 7.02 -12.21
N HIS A 176 12.08 7.85 -12.58
CA HIS A 176 10.81 7.60 -13.28
C HIS A 176 10.48 6.19 -13.87
N ALA A 177 11.05 5.08 -13.40
CA ALA A 177 10.95 3.79 -14.10
C ALA A 177 10.84 2.58 -13.15
N VAL A 178 9.84 2.54 -12.25
CA VAL A 178 9.32 1.27 -11.66
C VAL A 178 7.86 1.47 -11.22
N LEU A 179 6.94 1.79 -12.15
CA LEU A 179 5.49 1.75 -11.85
C LEU A 179 4.65 1.18 -13.00
N ASP A 180 5.26 0.40 -13.90
CA ASP A 180 4.54 -0.32 -14.97
C ASP A 180 3.98 -1.69 -14.53
N ASP A 181 4.17 -2.08 -13.27
CA ASP A 181 3.87 -3.45 -12.81
C ASP A 181 2.49 -3.60 -12.13
N HIS A 182 1.67 -2.55 -12.18
CA HIS A 182 0.28 -2.60 -11.72
C HIS A 182 -0.69 -3.08 -12.81
N GLY A 183 -0.23 -3.62 -13.95
CA GLY A 183 -1.14 -4.14 -14.99
C GLY A 183 -2.04 -3.10 -15.66
N VAL A 184 -1.78 -1.82 -15.41
CA VAL A 184 -2.49 -0.66 -15.92
C VAL A 184 -1.62 0.03 -16.96
N ALA A 185 -2.06 0.13 -18.21
CA ALA A 185 -1.33 0.91 -19.21
C ALA A 185 -1.58 2.41 -18.99
N LEU A 186 -0.58 3.15 -18.51
CA LEU A 186 -0.66 4.62 -18.47
C LEU A 186 -0.36 5.17 -19.87
N GLY A 187 -1.37 5.79 -20.48
CA GLY A 187 -1.19 6.60 -21.68
C GLY A 187 -0.38 7.86 -21.35
N ALA A 188 0.81 7.99 -21.94
CA ALA A 188 1.59 9.21 -21.89
C ALA A 188 0.89 10.32 -22.69
N HIS A 189 0.29 11.30 -22.00
CA HIS A 189 -0.02 12.58 -22.61
C HIS A 189 1.18 13.50 -22.42
N THR A 190 2.04 13.55 -23.43
CA THR A 190 2.94 14.68 -23.67
C THR A 190 2.09 15.92 -23.90
N HIS A 191 2.08 16.83 -22.93
CA HIS A 191 1.71 18.22 -23.18
C HIS A 191 2.79 18.83 -24.10
N ALA A 192 2.44 18.97 -25.37
CA ALA A 192 3.12 19.84 -26.33
C ALA A 192 2.17 21.02 -26.64
N GLU A 193 2.61 22.19 -26.18
CA GLU A 193 2.40 23.58 -26.60
C GLU A 193 1.09 24.05 -27.28
N GLY A 194 0.69 25.24 -26.82
CA GLY A 194 -0.24 26.19 -27.42
C GLY A 194 -0.32 27.43 -26.54
#